data_AF-A0A7V6MTR4-F1
#
_entry.id   AF-A0A7V6MTR4-F1
#
_cell.length_a   1.000
_cell.length_b   1.000
_cell.length_c   1.000
_cell.angle_alpha   90.00
_cell.angle_beta   90.00
_cell.angle_gamma   90.00
#
_symmetry.space_group_name_H-M   'P 1'
#
loop_
_entity.id
_entity.type
_entity.pdbx_description
1 polymer ?
#
loop_
_entity_poly.entity_id
_entity_poly.type
_entity_poly.pdbx_seq_one_letter_code
_entity_poly.pdbx_strand_id
1 'polypeptide(L)'
;MERTIKTFIVTLIIILIGVWIISIMPFATDINQTMTAHIYIDGNAVQETAVHMNGKRSNYLFADEQRFIGQLYIECYERTGRESMHANVIFRKHEDRQGIIYYQNATFPSLGINHALLINKEMNEFALGFEDGTIIATSDEMYQNYFEKYNPTK
;
A
#
# COMPACT_ATOMS: atom_id res chain seq x y z
N MET A 1 8.72 -52.03 -8.21
CA MET A 1 9.36 -50.84 -8.80
C MET A 1 8.35 -49.96 -9.54
N GLU A 2 7.60 -50.49 -10.51
CA GLU A 2 6.63 -49.68 -11.31
C GLU A 2 5.49 -49.03 -10.50
N ARG A 3 4.92 -49.72 -9.50
CA ARG A 3 3.84 -49.15 -8.66
C ARG A 3 4.33 -47.96 -7.82
N THR A 4 5.51 -48.07 -7.22
CA THR A 4 6.14 -47.00 -6.44
C THR A 4 6.43 -45.77 -7.30
N ILE A 5 6.91 -45.98 -8.53
CA ILE A 5 7.15 -44.89 -9.50
C ILE A 5 5.83 -44.24 -9.92
N LYS A 6 4.78 -45.01 -10.23
CA LYS A 6 3.46 -44.46 -10.55
C LYS A 6 2.86 -43.65 -9.41
N THR A 7 2.92 -44.16 -8.18
CA THR A 7 2.47 -43.42 -6.99
C THR A 7 3.25 -42.13 -6.82
N PHE A 8 4.57 -42.16 -6.99
CA PHE A 8 5.42 -40.97 -6.91
C PHE A 8 5.03 -39.91 -7.96
N ILE A 9 4.84 -40.32 -9.22
CA ILE A 9 4.41 -39.42 -10.30
C ILE A 9 3.05 -38.79 -9.99
N VAL A 10 2.07 -39.59 -9.53
CA VAL A 10 0.74 -39.08 -9.18
C VAL A 10 0.82 -38.08 -8.02
N THR A 11 1.60 -38.38 -6.98
CA THR A 11 1.82 -37.45 -5.86
C THR A 11 2.46 -36.14 -6.33
N LEU A 12 3.46 -36.19 -7.20
CA LEU A 12 4.09 -35.00 -7.75
C LEU A 12 3.10 -34.14 -8.54
N ILE A 13 2.24 -34.76 -9.37
CA ILE A 13 1.20 -34.06 -10.14
C ILE A 13 0.22 -33.37 -9.19
N ILE A 14 -0.24 -34.04 -8.13
CA ILE A 14 -1.16 -33.45 -7.16
C ILE A 14 -0.53 -32.23 -6.46
N ILE A 15 0.75 -32.32 -6.08
CA ILE A 15 1.47 -31.19 -5.48
C ILE A 15 1.57 -30.03 -6.46
N LEU A 16 1.94 -30.28 -7.72
CA LEU A 16 2.04 -29.24 -8.75
C LEU A 16 0.70 -28.55 -8.99
N ILE A 17 -0.40 -29.31 -9.06
CA ILE A 17 -1.76 -28.75 -9.18
C ILE A 17 -2.12 -27.94 -7.94
N GLY A 18 -1.81 -28.43 -6.74
CA GLY A 18 -2.06 -27.72 -5.49
C GLY A 18 -1.32 -26.38 -5.42
N VAL A 19 -0.03 -26.37 -5.76
CA VAL A 19 0.79 -25.15 -5.84
C VAL A 19 0.24 -24.19 -6.89
N TRP A 20 -0.16 -24.71 -8.06
CA TRP A 20 -0.76 -23.89 -9.11
C TRP A 20 -2.07 -23.23 -8.65
N ILE A 21 -2.98 -23.98 -8.01
CA ILE A 21 -4.24 -23.44 -7.46
C ILE A 21 -3.96 -22.36 -6.41
N ILE A 22 -3.06 -22.63 -5.46
CA ILE A 22 -2.69 -21.67 -4.41
C ILE A 22 -2.06 -20.41 -5.03
N SER A 23 -1.33 -20.54 -6.13
CA SER A 23 -0.67 -19.41 -6.80
C SER A 23 -1.63 -18.42 -7.45
N ILE A 24 -2.79 -18.89 -7.91
CA ILE A 24 -3.82 -18.06 -8.56
C ILE A 24 -4.93 -17.61 -7.62
N MET A 25 -4.96 -18.13 -6.38
CA MET A 25 -6.04 -17.84 -5.43
C MET A 25 -5.93 -16.40 -4.92
N PRO A 26 -6.97 -15.56 -5.12
CA PRO A 26 -6.99 -14.18 -4.65
C PRO A 26 -7.29 -14.13 -3.16
N PHE A 27 -6.25 -14.16 -2.33
CA PHE A 27 -6.40 -13.74 -0.95
C PHE A 27 -6.47 -12.21 -0.94
N ALA A 28 -7.51 -11.66 -0.33
CA ALA A 28 -7.62 -10.23 -0.07
C ALA A 28 -7.79 -10.04 1.44
N THR A 29 -7.14 -9.02 1.97
CA THR A 29 -7.29 -8.58 3.35
C THR A 29 -8.12 -7.31 3.34
N ASP A 30 -9.25 -7.31 4.05
CA ASP A 30 -10.01 -6.09 4.30
C ASP A 30 -9.20 -5.16 5.21
N ILE A 31 -9.01 -3.93 4.77
CA ILE A 31 -8.41 -2.87 5.55
C ILE A 31 -9.54 -1.92 5.92
N ASN A 32 -9.83 -1.80 7.21
CA ASN A 32 -10.77 -0.84 7.75
C ASN A 32 -10.22 -0.28 9.06
N GLN A 33 -9.50 0.83 8.96
CA GLN A 33 -8.82 1.43 10.09
C GLN A 33 -8.79 2.96 9.99
N THR A 34 -8.78 3.60 11.15
CA THR A 34 -8.51 5.02 11.31
C THR A 34 -7.28 5.16 12.17
N MET A 35 -6.32 5.97 11.74
CA MET A 35 -5.07 6.19 12.44
C MET A 35 -4.82 7.69 12.59
N THR A 36 -4.15 8.07 13.67
CA THR A 36 -3.62 9.41 13.85
C THR A 36 -2.29 9.54 13.11
N ALA A 37 -2.12 10.64 12.39
CA ALA A 37 -0.86 11.02 11.76
C ALA A 37 -0.51 12.46 12.13
N HIS A 38 0.76 12.80 12.04
CA HIS A 38 1.27 14.16 12.25
C HIS A 38 1.53 14.82 10.89
N ILE A 39 1.26 16.12 10.85
CA ILE A 39 1.57 17.02 9.76
C ILE A 39 2.93 17.64 10.04
N TYR A 40 3.88 17.45 9.12
CA TYR A 40 5.21 18.03 9.18
C TYR A 40 5.35 19.13 8.12
N ILE A 41 5.79 20.30 8.57
CA ILE A 41 6.13 21.45 7.72
C ILE A 41 7.53 21.90 8.09
N ASP A 42 8.41 22.02 7.10
CA ASP A 42 9.83 22.35 7.30
C ASP A 42 10.50 21.47 8.38
N GLY A 43 10.08 20.21 8.46
CA GLY A 43 10.56 19.20 9.40
C GLY A 43 10.09 19.31 10.85
N ASN A 44 9.14 20.18 11.14
CA ASN A 44 8.51 20.27 12.45
C ASN A 44 7.10 19.70 12.42
N ALA A 45 6.75 18.85 13.39
CA ALA A 45 5.37 18.42 13.60
C ALA A 45 4.52 19.61 14.07
N VAL A 46 3.56 20.03 13.26
CA VAL A 46 2.74 21.22 13.54
C VAL A 46 1.35 20.87 14.09
N GLN A 47 0.78 19.73 13.69
CA GLN A 47 -0.56 19.31 14.08
C GLN A 47 -0.76 17.80 13.85
N GLU A 48 -1.75 17.21 14.49
CA GLU A 48 -2.28 15.88 14.16
C GLU A 48 -3.44 15.95 13.16
N THR A 49 -3.64 14.87 12.41
CA THR A 49 -4.77 14.64 11.51
C THR A 49 -5.17 13.16 11.53
N ALA A 50 -6.46 12.86 11.37
CA ALA A 50 -6.87 11.47 11.19
C ALA A 50 -6.75 11.05 9.71
N VAL A 51 -6.38 9.80 9.52
CA VAL A 51 -6.31 9.15 8.22
C VAL A 51 -7.19 7.91 8.26
N HIS A 52 -8.16 7.86 7.35
CA HIS A 52 -9.11 6.76 7.24
C HIS A 52 -8.77 5.90 6.03
N MET A 53 -8.64 4.60 6.26
CA MET A 53 -8.43 3.62 5.20
C MET A 53 -9.55 2.60 5.22
N ASN A 54 -10.26 2.47 4.10
CA ASN A 54 -11.33 1.50 3.92
C ASN A 54 -11.25 0.88 2.52
N GLY A 55 -10.86 -0.38 2.44
CA GLY A 55 -10.68 -1.05 1.16
C GLY A 55 -10.15 -2.47 1.29
N LYS A 56 -9.61 -2.98 0.19
CA LYS A 56 -9.07 -4.33 0.11
C LYS A 56 -7.64 -4.29 -0.38
N ARG A 57 -6.75 -4.99 0.34
CA ARG A 57 -5.39 -5.27 -0.11
C ARG A 57 -5.31 -6.67 -0.70
N SER A 58 -4.77 -6.81 -1.90
CA SER A 58 -4.45 -8.13 -2.43
C SER A 58 -3.30 -8.78 -1.64
N ASN A 59 -3.30 -10.11 -1.62
CA ASN A 59 -2.34 -10.92 -0.88
C ASN A 59 -2.03 -12.23 -1.63
N TYR A 60 -1.71 -12.16 -2.92
CA TYR A 60 -1.30 -13.34 -3.69
C TYR A 60 0.08 -13.86 -3.24
N LEU A 61 0.20 -15.14 -2.92
CA LEU A 61 1.44 -15.72 -2.36
C LEU A 61 2.69 -15.55 -3.24
N PHE A 62 2.51 -15.52 -4.57
CA PHE A 62 3.63 -15.46 -5.52
C PHE A 62 3.55 -14.29 -6.50
N ALA A 63 2.69 -13.29 -6.27
CA ALA A 63 2.66 -12.13 -7.14
C ALA A 63 3.77 -11.13 -6.77
N ASP A 64 4.45 -10.62 -7.80
CA ASP A 64 5.47 -9.58 -7.66
C ASP A 64 4.88 -8.21 -7.33
N GLU A 65 3.60 -8.03 -7.60
CA GLU A 65 2.84 -6.82 -7.32
C GLU A 65 1.58 -7.14 -6.50
N GLN A 66 1.35 -6.37 -5.44
CA GLN A 66 0.12 -6.35 -4.67
C GLN A 66 -0.47 -4.95 -4.68
N ARG A 67 -1.78 -4.83 -4.50
CA ARG A 67 -2.47 -3.55 -4.52
C ARG A 67 -3.43 -3.43 -3.37
N PHE A 68 -3.50 -2.24 -2.78
CA PHE A 68 -4.67 -1.81 -2.03
C PHE A 68 -5.56 -0.97 -2.93
N ILE A 69 -6.86 -1.25 -2.90
CA ILE A 69 -7.89 -0.49 -3.61
C ILE A 69 -8.99 -0.15 -2.60
N GLY A 70 -9.25 1.14 -2.43
CA GLY A 70 -10.26 1.62 -1.50
C GLY A 70 -10.19 3.12 -1.29
N GLN A 71 -10.80 3.58 -0.20
CA GLN A 71 -10.69 4.95 0.27
C GLN A 71 -9.44 5.10 1.13
N LEU A 72 -8.67 6.16 0.87
CA LEU A 72 -7.62 6.67 1.75
C LEU A 72 -7.91 8.16 1.90
N TYR A 73 -8.49 8.54 3.03
CA TYR A 73 -8.92 9.91 3.31
C TYR A 73 -8.04 10.50 4.40
N ILE A 74 -7.45 11.66 4.14
CA ILE A 74 -6.65 12.44 5.08
C ILE A 74 -7.48 13.65 5.49
N GLU A 75 -7.86 13.77 6.76
CA GLU A 75 -8.83 14.79 7.21
C GLU A 75 -8.37 16.23 6.96
N CYS A 76 -7.08 16.52 7.15
CA CYS A 76 -6.54 17.86 6.86
C CYS A 76 -6.53 18.18 5.35
N TYR A 77 -6.88 17.21 4.50
CA TYR A 77 -6.90 17.34 3.05
C TYR A 77 -8.16 16.72 2.43
N GLU A 78 -9.28 17.42 2.63
CA GLU A 78 -10.65 17.06 2.19
C GLU A 78 -10.75 16.53 0.75
N ARG A 79 -9.87 16.97 -0.14
CA ARG A 79 -9.85 16.52 -1.55
C ARG A 79 -9.68 15.01 -1.69
N THR A 80 -9.04 14.35 -0.73
CA THR A 80 -8.84 12.88 -0.69
C THR A 80 -10.09 12.12 -0.22
N GLY A 81 -11.03 12.79 0.44
CA GLY A 81 -12.28 12.22 0.99
C GLY A 81 -13.53 12.51 0.15
N ARG A 82 -13.38 13.08 -1.05
CA ARG A 82 -14.51 13.38 -1.94
C ARG A 82 -15.31 12.13 -2.28
N GLU A 83 -16.60 12.29 -2.54
CA GLU A 83 -17.46 11.19 -2.96
C GLU A 83 -16.87 10.43 -4.15
N SER A 84 -16.87 9.10 -4.09
CA SER A 84 -16.28 8.22 -5.11
C SER A 84 -14.77 8.38 -5.35
N MET A 85 -14.05 9.10 -4.47
CA MET A 85 -12.59 9.12 -4.47
C MET A 85 -12.05 7.80 -3.95
N HIS A 86 -11.09 7.23 -4.69
CA HIS A 86 -10.39 6.02 -4.32
C HIS A 86 -8.89 6.24 -4.47
N ALA A 87 -8.12 5.54 -3.64
CA ALA A 87 -6.69 5.38 -3.76
C ALA A 87 -6.36 3.96 -4.25
N ASN A 88 -5.37 3.87 -5.11
CA ASN A 88 -4.68 2.64 -5.48
C ASN A 88 -3.25 2.72 -4.95
N VAL A 89 -2.90 1.88 -3.98
CA VAL A 89 -1.55 1.77 -3.45
C VAL A 89 -0.90 0.51 -4.00
N ILE A 90 0.24 0.66 -4.66
CA ILE A 90 0.97 -0.42 -5.33
C ILE A 90 2.18 -0.81 -4.49
N PHE A 91 2.24 -2.09 -4.13
CA PHE A 91 3.35 -2.72 -3.44
C PHE A 91 4.10 -3.62 -4.42
N ARG A 92 5.41 -3.42 -4.58
CA ARG A 92 6.26 -4.28 -5.42
C ARG A 92 7.27 -5.02 -4.57
N LYS A 93 7.39 -6.33 -4.78
CA LYS A 93 8.19 -7.24 -3.94
C LYS A 93 9.67 -6.86 -3.80
N HIS A 94 10.23 -6.19 -4.82
CA HIS A 94 11.64 -5.83 -4.90
C HIS A 94 11.88 -4.31 -4.80
N GLU A 95 10.85 -3.55 -4.44
CA GLU A 95 10.96 -2.12 -4.24
C GLU A 95 10.56 -1.78 -2.81
N ASP A 96 11.45 -1.09 -2.10
CA ASP A 96 11.12 -0.54 -0.78
C ASP A 96 10.15 0.66 -0.89
N ARG A 97 9.78 1.06 -2.11
CA ARG A 97 8.86 2.17 -2.40
C ARG A 97 7.49 1.64 -2.78
N GLN A 98 6.46 2.32 -2.29
CA GLN A 98 5.10 2.10 -2.73
C GLN A 98 4.63 3.28 -3.58
N GLY A 99 3.81 2.99 -4.57
CA GLY A 99 3.18 4.01 -5.39
C GLY A 99 1.77 4.29 -4.88
N ILE A 100 1.34 5.55 -4.88
CA ILE A 100 -0.07 5.92 -4.65
C ILE A 100 -0.61 6.73 -5.83
N ILE A 101 -1.82 6.37 -6.25
CA ILE A 101 -2.59 7.10 -7.26
C ILE A 101 -4.02 7.25 -6.76
N TYR A 102 -4.53 8.47 -6.80
CA TYR A 102 -5.93 8.77 -6.56
C TYR A 102 -6.72 8.79 -7.87
N TYR A 103 -7.96 8.32 -7.82
CA TYR A 103 -8.86 8.32 -8.97
C TYR A 103 -10.31 8.49 -8.53
N GLN A 104 -11.10 9.13 -9.41
CA GLN A 104 -12.51 9.43 -9.21
C GLN A 104 -13.23 9.38 -10.56
N ASN A 105 -14.34 8.65 -10.66
CA ASN A 105 -15.16 8.59 -11.89
C ASN A 105 -14.34 8.29 -13.16
N ALA A 106 -13.42 7.31 -13.09
CA ALA A 106 -12.48 6.95 -14.16
C ALA A 106 -11.49 8.06 -14.59
N THR A 107 -11.31 9.10 -13.77
CA THR A 107 -10.32 10.17 -13.96
C THR A 107 -9.27 10.15 -12.85
N PHE A 108 -8.11 10.73 -13.11
CA PHE A 108 -6.98 10.84 -12.16
C PHE A 108 -6.75 12.32 -11.82
N PRO A 109 -7.47 12.87 -10.81
CA PRO A 109 -7.35 14.28 -10.48
C PRO A 109 -5.95 14.58 -9.92
N SER A 110 -5.36 15.70 -10.34
CA SER A 110 -4.13 16.20 -9.71
C SER A 110 -4.46 16.70 -8.30
N LEU A 111 -3.86 16.05 -7.29
CA LEU A 111 -4.08 16.35 -5.88
C LEU A 111 -2.90 17.05 -5.21
N GLY A 112 -1.81 17.36 -5.91
CA GLY A 112 -0.62 17.92 -5.26
C GLY A 112 0.03 16.95 -4.26
N ILE A 113 -0.17 15.65 -4.45
CA ILE A 113 0.34 14.57 -3.60
C ILE A 113 1.43 13.86 -4.38
N ASN A 114 2.58 13.64 -3.76
CA ASN A 114 3.66 12.88 -4.38
C ASN A 114 3.22 11.43 -4.60
N HIS A 115 3.52 10.88 -5.78
CA HIS A 115 3.20 9.48 -6.09
C HIS A 115 3.96 8.47 -5.23
N ALA A 116 5.05 8.90 -4.59
CA ALA A 116 5.85 8.08 -3.70
C ALA A 116 5.28 8.08 -2.28
N LEU A 117 5.05 6.87 -1.78
CA LEU A 117 4.54 6.56 -0.44
C LEU A 117 5.54 5.62 0.25
N LEU A 118 5.71 5.79 1.55
CA LEU A 118 6.28 4.77 2.42
C LEU A 118 5.14 4.21 3.26
N ILE A 119 4.87 2.91 3.17
CA ILE A 119 3.79 2.28 3.93
C ILE A 119 4.13 0.82 4.22
N ASN A 120 3.84 0.37 5.44
CA ASN A 120 4.02 -1.03 5.79
C ASN A 120 2.92 -1.91 5.18
N LYS A 121 3.07 -3.22 5.32
CA LYS A 121 2.12 -4.19 4.77
C LYS A 121 0.76 -4.05 5.47
N GLU A 122 0.76 -3.90 6.77
CA GLU A 122 -0.43 -3.82 7.60
C GLU A 122 -1.21 -2.50 7.37
N MET A 123 -0.63 -1.58 6.59
CA MET A 123 -1.16 -0.27 6.23
C MET A 123 -1.48 0.62 7.43
N ASN A 124 -0.85 0.38 8.57
CA ASN A 124 -1.04 1.13 9.82
C ASN A 124 0.16 2.02 10.17
N GLU A 125 1.24 1.94 9.40
CA GLU A 125 2.36 2.87 9.46
C GLU A 125 2.63 3.40 8.06
N PHE A 126 2.58 4.72 7.89
CA PHE A 126 2.85 5.33 6.59
C PHE A 126 3.45 6.74 6.71
N ALA A 127 4.07 7.17 5.61
CA ALA A 127 4.45 8.55 5.37
C ALA A 127 4.24 8.92 3.90
N LEU A 128 3.64 10.09 3.68
CA LEU A 128 3.26 10.62 2.37
C LEU A 128 3.61 12.10 2.27
N GLY A 129 4.28 12.49 1.19
CA GLY A 129 4.61 13.88 0.91
C GLY A 129 3.65 14.54 -0.08
N PHE A 130 3.56 15.86 0.03
CA PHE A 130 2.86 16.74 -0.89
C PHE A 130 3.88 17.48 -1.76
N GLU A 131 3.42 18.01 -2.89
CA GLU A 131 4.26 18.78 -3.83
C GLU A 131 4.79 20.08 -3.21
N ASP A 132 4.11 20.61 -2.19
CA ASP A 132 4.50 21.83 -1.47
C ASP A 132 5.53 21.58 -0.34
N GLY A 133 5.95 20.33 -0.14
CA GLY A 133 6.91 19.94 0.90
C GLY A 133 6.27 19.50 2.23
N THR A 134 4.94 19.60 2.38
CA THR A 134 4.24 19.05 3.55
C THR A 134 4.35 17.54 3.57
N ILE A 135 4.60 16.95 4.74
CA ILE A 135 4.63 15.49 4.92
C ILE A 135 3.61 15.07 5.98
N ILE A 136 2.83 14.04 5.69
CA ILE A 136 1.93 13.38 6.65
C ILE A 136 2.54 12.05 7.03
N ALA A 137 2.78 11.81 8.31
CA ALA A 137 3.36 10.54 8.77
C ALA A 137 2.74 10.06 10.09
N THR A 138 2.62 8.74 10.26
CA THR A 138 2.07 8.13 11.48
C THR A 138 2.99 8.25 12.69
N SER A 139 4.29 8.49 12.48
CA SER A 139 5.29 8.68 13.53
C SER A 139 6.48 9.51 13.03
N ASP A 140 7.27 10.04 13.97
CA ASP A 140 8.54 10.71 13.67
C ASP A 140 9.50 9.80 12.89
N GLU A 141 9.55 8.51 13.23
CA GLU A 141 10.37 7.53 12.52
C GLU A 141 9.94 7.40 11.06
N MET A 142 8.63 7.33 10.78
CA MET A 142 8.12 7.27 9.41
C MET A 142 8.38 8.56 8.64
N TYR A 143 8.30 9.72 9.30
CA TYR A 143 8.71 11.00 8.73
C TYR A 143 10.19 10.99 8.33
N GLN A 144 11.10 10.59 9.23
CA GLN A 144 12.54 10.55 8.93
C GLN A 144 12.85 9.57 7.79
N ASN A 145 12.28 8.36 7.85
CA ASN A 145 12.47 7.35 6.81
C ASN A 145 11.98 7.84 5.43
N TYR A 146 10.87 8.58 5.39
CA TYR A 146 10.39 9.20 4.15
C TYR A 146 11.35 10.31 3.68
N PHE A 147 11.76 11.18 4.59
CA PHE A 147 12.62 12.32 4.28
C PHE A 147 13.98 11.86 3.73
N GLU A 148 14.67 10.93 4.40
CA GLU A 148 15.95 10.37 3.94
C GLU A 148 15.85 9.73 2.55
N LYS A 149 14.71 9.08 2.28
CA LYS A 149 14.50 8.35 1.04
C LYS A 149 14.13 9.23 -0.15
N TYR A 150 13.37 10.29 0.07
CA TYR A 150 12.77 11.08 -1.00
C TYR A 150 13.26 12.53 -1.07
N ASN A 151 14.00 13.01 -0.07
CA ASN A 151 14.68 14.32 -0.06
C ASN A 151 16.19 14.18 0.26
N PRO A 152 16.99 13.46 -0.55
CA PRO A 152 18.38 13.13 -0.22
C PRO A 152 19.37 14.30 -0.30
N THR A 153 18.95 15.54 -0.59
CA THR A 153 19.87 16.68 -0.63
C THR A 153 20.11 17.28 0.77
N LYS A 154 20.96 16.58 1.52
CA LYS A 154 22.08 17.17 2.28
C LYS A 154 23.36 16.44 1.92
#